data_AF-X1JV57-F1
#
_entry.id   AF-X1JV57-F1
#
_cell.length_a   1.000
_cell.length_b   1.000
_cell.length_c   1.000
_cell.angle_alpha   90.00
_cell.angle_beta   90.00
_cell.angle_gamma   90.00
#
_symmetry.space_group_name_H-M   'P 1'
#
loop_
_entity.id
_entity.type
_entity.pdbx_description
1 polymer ?
#
loop_
_entity_poly.entity_id
_entity_poly.type
_entity_poly.pdbx_seq_one_letter_code
_entity_poly.pdbx_strand_id
1 'polypeptide(L)'
;MGILRVDHPDILDFIISKDNNEKLTNFNISVGVTETFMRAVENDDEYEIINPRTKEVVDRYRAKEVFAKIVQHAWKNGDPGIIFLDRLNKDNPTPNLGQIESTNPCGEQPLLSYEACNLGSINLAHMVKEEEGIKKVDYDKLKRIVHTAVRFLDDVIDMSRYPLGKIMKMARGTRKMRKKKHKKMLKKTRWQRRNK
;
A
#
# COMPACT_ATOMS: atom_id res chain seq x y z
N MET A 1 5.61 8.32 -4.89
CA MET A 1 4.40 7.67 -5.44
C MET A 1 3.26 8.66 -5.31
N GLY A 2 2.50 8.85 -6.37
CA GLY A 2 1.30 9.68 -6.36
C GLY A 2 0.07 8.80 -6.23
N ILE A 3 -0.88 9.22 -5.39
CA ILE A 3 -2.20 8.59 -5.30
C ILE A 3 -3.24 9.66 -5.60
N LEU A 4 -4.12 9.38 -6.55
CA LEU A 4 -5.26 10.23 -6.86
C LEU A 4 -6.55 9.46 -6.58
N ARG A 5 -7.51 10.12 -5.93
CA ARG A 5 -8.83 9.50 -5.71
C ARG A 5 -9.54 9.30 -7.04
N VAL A 6 -10.30 8.20 -7.13
CA VAL A 6 -11.03 7.85 -8.36
C VAL A 6 -12.11 8.88 -8.73
N ASP A 7 -12.62 9.64 -7.76
CA ASP A 7 -13.62 10.69 -7.95
C ASP A 7 -13.03 12.07 -8.32
N HIS A 8 -11.73 12.15 -8.62
CA HIS A 8 -11.09 13.41 -9.00
C HIS A 8 -11.33 13.76 -10.49
N PRO A 9 -11.53 15.06 -10.85
CA PRO A 9 -11.72 15.47 -12.25
C PRO A 9 -10.64 15.00 -13.21
N ASP A 10 -9.37 15.08 -12.79
CA ASP A 10 -8.23 14.66 -13.61
C ASP A 10 -7.97 13.13 -13.61
N ILE A 11 -8.91 12.29 -13.16
CA ILE A 11 -8.66 10.84 -12.97
C ILE A 11 -8.29 10.14 -14.28
N LEU A 12 -8.94 10.48 -15.39
CA LEU A 12 -8.66 9.85 -16.69
C LEU A 12 -7.27 10.19 -17.20
N ASP A 13 -6.88 11.46 -17.10
CA ASP A 13 -5.54 11.95 -17.46
C ASP A 13 -4.47 11.34 -16.56
N PHE A 14 -4.77 11.18 -15.27
CA PHE A 14 -3.87 10.54 -14.32
C PHE A 14 -3.64 9.06 -14.64
N ILE A 15 -4.67 8.32 -15.05
CA ILE A 15 -4.54 6.90 -15.44
C ILE A 15 -3.62 6.74 -16.66
N ILE A 16 -3.70 7.66 -17.63
CA ILE A 16 -2.88 7.62 -18.86
C ILE A 16 -1.56 8.37 -18.75
N SER A 17 -1.25 8.97 -17.60
CA SER A 17 -0.11 9.90 -17.52
C SER A 17 1.24 9.26 -17.82
N LYS A 18 1.31 7.92 -17.78
CA LYS A 18 2.50 7.10 -18.08
C LYS A 18 2.39 6.33 -19.41
N ASP A 19 1.48 6.71 -20.30
CA ASP A 19 1.42 6.13 -21.64
C ASP A 19 2.62 6.52 -22.50
N ASN A 20 3.14 7.73 -22.30
CA ASN A 20 4.41 8.14 -22.87
C ASN A 20 5.55 7.74 -21.91
N ASN A 21 6.32 6.74 -22.33
CA ASN A 21 7.44 6.16 -21.56
C ASN A 21 8.60 7.14 -21.30
N GLU A 22 8.55 8.38 -21.81
CA GLU A 22 9.55 9.42 -21.53
C GLU A 22 9.18 10.31 -20.34
N LYS A 23 7.91 10.30 -19.91
CA LYS A 23 7.40 11.11 -18.80
C LYS A 23 7.19 10.24 -17.56
N LEU A 24 7.47 10.78 -16.37
CA LEU A 24 7.24 10.11 -15.08
C LEU A 24 7.93 8.74 -14.92
N THR A 25 9.08 8.55 -15.58
CA THR A 25 9.85 7.28 -15.60
C THR A 25 10.23 6.78 -14.20
N ASN A 26 10.49 7.69 -13.27
CA ASN A 26 10.90 7.39 -11.90
C ASN A 26 9.79 7.62 -10.85
N PHE A 27 8.52 7.68 -11.28
CA PHE A 27 7.40 8.00 -10.40
C PHE A 27 6.27 6.96 -10.52
N ASN A 28 6.00 6.22 -9.45
CA ASN A 28 4.86 5.30 -9.39
C ASN A 28 3.56 6.05 -9.13
N ILE A 29 2.48 5.57 -9.73
CA ILE A 29 1.13 6.12 -9.54
C ILE A 29 0.17 5.03 -9.08
N SER A 30 -0.84 5.40 -8.31
CA SER A 30 -1.92 4.51 -7.93
C SER A 30 -3.24 5.25 -7.83
N VAL A 31 -4.35 4.58 -8.09
CA VAL A 31 -5.69 5.12 -7.92
C VAL A 31 -6.21 4.74 -6.54
N GLY A 32 -6.62 5.75 -5.77
CA GLY A 32 -7.34 5.60 -4.52
C GLY A 32 -8.82 5.32 -4.80
N VAL A 33 -9.21 4.04 -4.79
CA VAL A 33 -10.59 3.62 -5.03
C VAL A 33 -11.41 3.63 -3.74
N THR A 34 -12.71 3.84 -3.90
CA THR A 34 -13.70 3.81 -2.83
C THR A 34 -14.61 2.58 -2.98
N GLU A 35 -15.25 2.18 -1.89
CA GLU A 35 -16.27 1.13 -1.88
C GLU A 35 -17.46 1.53 -2.76
N THR A 36 -17.80 2.82 -2.81
CA THR A 36 -18.86 3.35 -3.68
C THR A 36 -18.52 3.16 -5.16
N PHE A 37 -17.30 3.48 -5.56
CA PHE A 37 -16.84 3.24 -6.93
C PHE A 37 -16.86 1.75 -7.28
N MET A 38 -16.37 0.89 -6.39
CA MET A 38 -16.33 -0.56 -6.66
C MET A 38 -17.72 -1.17 -6.79
N ARG A 39 -18.70 -0.74 -5.97
CA ARG A 39 -20.10 -1.13 -6.15
C ARG A 39 -20.65 -0.68 -7.50
N ALA A 40 -20.33 0.54 -7.93
CA ALA A 40 -20.74 1.03 -9.25
C ALA A 40 -20.10 0.20 -10.39
N VAL A 41 -18.86 -0.25 -10.24
CA VAL A 41 -18.22 -1.17 -11.20
C VAL A 41 -18.97 -2.50 -11.28
N GLU A 42 -19.33 -3.08 -10.14
CA GLU A 42 -20.07 -4.36 -10.07
C GLU A 42 -21.45 -4.26 -10.73
N ASN A 43 -22.15 -3.16 -10.48
CA ASN A 43 -23.52 -2.93 -10.97
C ASN A 43 -23.60 -2.35 -12.39
N ASP A 44 -22.48 -1.94 -12.98
CA ASP A 44 -22.46 -1.18 -14.25
C ASP A 44 -23.07 0.21 -14.18
N ASP A 45 -22.93 0.86 -13.03
CA ASP A 45 -23.47 2.20 -12.77
C ASP A 45 -22.44 3.29 -13.11
N GLU A 46 -22.94 4.52 -13.16
CA GLU A 46 -22.13 5.72 -13.13
C GLU A 46 -21.76 6.14 -11.70
N TYR A 47 -20.68 6.88 -11.56
CA TYR A 47 -20.29 7.51 -10.30
C TYR A 47 -19.93 8.98 -10.52
N GLU A 48 -20.02 9.76 -9.44
CA GLU A 48 -19.81 11.20 -9.46
C GLU A 48 -18.33 11.57 -9.44
N ILE A 49 -17.99 12.58 -10.23
CA ILE A 49 -16.69 13.23 -10.25
C ILE A 49 -16.83 14.54 -9.49
N ILE A 50 -15.99 14.71 -8.47
CA ILE A 50 -16.15 15.73 -7.45
C ILE A 50 -14.92 16.63 -7.44
N ASN A 51 -15.14 17.94 -7.60
CA ASN A 51 -14.06 18.89 -7.45
C ASN A 51 -13.61 18.94 -5.98
N PRO A 52 -12.33 18.62 -5.65
CA PRO A 52 -11.89 18.53 -4.27
C PRO A 52 -11.89 19.87 -3.54
N ARG A 53 -11.90 21.01 -4.27
CA ARG A 53 -11.92 22.37 -3.72
C ARG A 53 -13.35 22.85 -3.42
N THR A 54 -14.28 22.68 -4.35
CA THR A 54 -15.66 23.17 -4.21
C THR A 54 -16.60 22.14 -3.59
N LYS A 55 -16.24 20.85 -3.64
CA LYS A 55 -17.06 19.70 -3.24
C LYS A 55 -18.31 19.49 -4.09
N GLU A 56 -18.37 20.13 -5.25
CA GLU A 56 -19.48 19.98 -6.19
C GLU A 56 -19.21 18.84 -7.17
N VAL A 57 -20.29 18.21 -7.61
CA VAL A 57 -20.28 17.25 -8.71
C VAL A 57 -20.08 18.03 -10.01
N VAL A 58 -19.00 17.72 -10.72
CA VAL A 58 -18.66 18.38 -11.99
C VAL A 58 -18.89 17.49 -13.20
N ASP A 59 -18.93 16.16 -13.01
CA ASP A 59 -19.13 15.19 -14.08
C ASP A 59 -19.63 13.84 -13.51
N ARG A 60 -19.97 12.91 -14.39
CA ARG A 60 -20.28 11.51 -14.06
C ARG A 60 -19.66 10.57 -15.08
N TYR A 61 -18.99 9.53 -14.62
CA TYR A 61 -18.38 8.51 -15.48
C TYR A 61 -18.96 7.14 -15.23
N ARG A 62 -19.05 6.33 -16.29
CA ARG A 62 -19.38 4.91 -16.18
C ARG A 62 -18.24 4.17 -15.48
N ALA A 63 -18.52 3.58 -14.32
CA ALA A 63 -17.47 3.07 -13.45
C ALA A 63 -16.65 1.93 -14.11
N LYS A 64 -17.32 1.06 -14.87
CA LYS A 64 -16.66 -0.04 -15.60
C LYS A 64 -15.64 0.45 -16.63
N GLU A 65 -15.91 1.56 -17.30
CA GLU A 65 -14.98 2.10 -18.31
C GLU A 65 -13.70 2.63 -17.66
N VAL A 66 -13.85 3.38 -16.56
CA VAL A 66 -12.71 3.86 -15.79
C VAL A 66 -11.91 2.70 -15.20
N PHE A 67 -12.58 1.70 -14.64
CA PHE A 67 -11.93 0.51 -14.09
C PHE A 67 -11.20 -0.31 -15.17
N ALA A 68 -11.82 -0.51 -16.33
CA ALA A 68 -11.18 -1.17 -17.47
C ALA A 68 -9.91 -0.42 -17.90
N LYS A 69 -9.95 0.91 -17.90
CA LYS A 69 -8.79 1.75 -18.20
C LYS A 69 -7.65 1.54 -17.20
N ILE A 70 -7.96 1.50 -15.90
CA ILE A 70 -6.99 1.19 -14.83
C ILE A 70 -6.34 -0.17 -15.08
N VAL A 71 -7.14 -1.21 -15.31
CA VAL A 71 -6.65 -2.58 -15.55
C VAL A 71 -5.77 -2.66 -16.80
N GLN A 72 -6.19 -2.01 -17.89
CA GLN A 72 -5.44 -2.00 -19.14
C GLN A 72 -4.05 -1.37 -18.98
N HIS A 73 -3.94 -0.25 -18.25
CA HIS A 73 -2.66 0.43 -18.05
C HIS A 73 -1.78 -0.32 -17.08
N ALA A 74 -2.36 -0.84 -15.99
CA ALA A 74 -1.64 -1.72 -15.06
C ALA A 74 -1.05 -2.94 -15.78
N TRP A 75 -1.75 -3.51 -16.77
CA TRP A 75 -1.21 -4.57 -17.63
C TRP A 75 -0.11 -4.07 -18.58
N LYS A 76 -0.29 -2.88 -19.18
CA LYS A 76 0.63 -2.32 -20.18
C LYS A 76 1.99 -1.92 -19.60
N ASN A 77 2.04 -1.26 -18.45
CA ASN A 77 3.28 -0.68 -17.90
C ASN A 77 3.46 -0.91 -16.39
N GLY A 78 2.55 -1.64 -15.72
CA GLY A 78 2.61 -1.90 -14.29
C GLY A 78 2.02 -0.80 -13.40
N ASP A 79 1.47 0.26 -13.98
CA ASP A 79 0.85 1.40 -13.29
C ASP A 79 -0.50 1.78 -13.98
N PRO A 80 -1.48 2.37 -13.28
CA PRO A 80 -1.49 2.63 -11.85
C PRO A 80 -1.82 1.38 -11.02
N GLY A 81 -1.26 1.33 -9.81
CA GLY A 81 -1.75 0.44 -8.75
C GLY A 81 -3.13 0.86 -8.23
N ILE A 82 -3.73 0.06 -7.34
CA ILE A 82 -5.01 0.37 -6.68
C ILE A 82 -4.83 0.34 -5.17
N ILE A 83 -5.39 1.34 -4.48
CA ILE A 83 -5.44 1.44 -3.03
C ILE A 83 -6.88 1.71 -2.58
N PHE A 84 -7.41 0.89 -1.67
CA PHE A 84 -8.78 1.02 -1.15
C PHE A 84 -8.82 2.00 0.03
N LEU A 85 -9.09 3.28 -0.23
CA LEU A 85 -8.99 4.35 0.77
C LEU A 85 -9.99 4.19 1.93
N ASP A 86 -11.20 3.73 1.64
CA ASP A 86 -12.23 3.53 2.68
C ASP A 86 -11.83 2.41 3.63
N ARG A 87 -11.28 1.31 3.11
CA ARG A 87 -10.78 0.21 3.91
C ARG A 87 -9.61 0.64 4.78
N LEU A 88 -8.68 1.42 4.23
CA LEU A 88 -7.54 1.98 4.97
C LEU A 88 -8.00 2.84 6.15
N ASN A 89 -9.01 3.69 5.93
CA ASN A 89 -9.50 4.60 6.97
C ASN A 89 -10.40 3.92 7.99
N LYS A 90 -11.17 2.91 7.59
CA LYS A 90 -11.96 2.08 8.51
C LYS A 90 -11.08 1.40 9.56
N ASP A 91 -9.93 0.88 9.14
CA ASP A 91 -8.97 0.19 10.01
C ASP A 91 -7.85 1.13 10.51
N ASN A 92 -8.03 2.46 10.42
CA ASN A 92 -7.06 3.44 10.91
C ASN A 92 -7.03 3.43 12.45
N PRO A 93 -5.89 3.10 13.09
CA PRO A 93 -5.81 3.07 14.55
C PRO A 93 -5.82 4.46 15.20
N THR A 94 -5.63 5.53 14.41
CA THR A 94 -5.55 6.91 14.87
C THR A 94 -6.46 7.84 14.05
N PRO A 95 -7.78 7.61 14.02
CA PRO A 95 -8.69 8.37 13.16
C PRO A 95 -8.78 9.85 13.55
N ASN A 96 -8.63 10.15 14.84
CA ASN A 96 -8.70 11.53 15.37
C ASN A 96 -7.54 12.42 14.90
N LEU A 97 -6.45 11.83 14.39
CA LEU A 97 -5.30 12.59 13.89
C LEU A 97 -5.44 12.99 12.42
N GLY A 98 -6.41 12.42 11.70
CA GLY A 98 -6.67 12.73 10.31
C GLY A 98 -6.99 11.49 9.47
N GLN A 99 -7.37 11.76 8.22
CA GLN A 99 -7.63 10.75 7.22
C GLN A 99 -6.33 10.32 6.55
N ILE A 100 -6.18 9.02 6.30
CA ILE A 100 -5.11 8.47 5.50
C ILE A 100 -5.48 8.61 4.04
N GLU A 101 -4.72 9.42 3.30
CA GLU A 101 -4.95 9.72 1.90
C GLU A 101 -4.00 8.96 0.96
N SER A 102 -2.92 8.40 1.50
CA SER A 102 -1.88 7.74 0.71
C SER A 102 -1.13 6.67 1.50
N THR A 103 -0.23 5.98 0.81
CA THR A 103 0.69 5.00 1.39
C THR A 103 2.14 5.38 1.07
N ASN A 104 3.10 4.72 1.72
CA ASN A 104 4.50 4.83 1.36
C ASN A 104 4.76 4.28 -0.07
N PRO A 105 5.93 4.56 -0.70
CA PRO A 105 6.18 4.18 -2.09
C PRO A 105 6.06 2.68 -2.42
N CYS A 106 6.14 1.80 -1.43
CA CYS A 106 6.00 0.36 -1.61
C CYS A 106 4.55 -0.15 -1.39
N GLY A 107 3.61 0.76 -1.12
CA GLY A 107 2.18 0.48 -1.03
C GLY A 107 1.73 -0.18 0.27
N GLU A 108 2.64 -0.60 1.15
CA GLU A 108 2.27 -1.39 2.30
C GLU A 108 1.83 -0.56 3.49
N GLN A 109 2.43 0.61 3.75
CA GLN A 109 2.18 1.41 4.95
C GLN A 109 1.25 2.57 4.64
N PRO A 110 -0.02 2.51 5.09
CA PRO A 110 -0.92 3.64 5.13
C PRO A 110 -0.47 4.56 6.24
N LEU A 111 -0.10 5.78 5.87
CA LEU A 111 0.52 6.75 6.76
C LEU A 111 -0.21 8.08 6.65
N LEU A 112 -0.37 8.74 7.80
CA LEU A 112 -0.74 10.14 7.84
C LEU A 112 0.45 10.99 7.38
N SER A 113 0.14 12.24 7.04
CA SER A 113 1.13 13.23 6.66
C SER A 113 2.25 13.34 7.69
N TYR A 114 3.50 13.31 7.19
CA TYR A 114 4.73 13.35 7.98
C TYR A 114 4.97 12.17 8.93
N GLU A 115 4.23 11.06 8.83
CA GLU A 115 4.62 9.85 9.55
C GLU A 115 5.82 9.15 8.91
N ALA A 116 6.60 8.44 9.72
CA ALA A 116 7.79 7.73 9.29
C ALA A 116 7.57 6.22 9.18
N CYS A 117 8.19 5.61 8.16
CA CYS A 117 8.20 4.17 7.97
C CYS A 117 9.31 3.52 8.81
N ASN A 118 9.00 2.99 9.99
CA ASN A 118 9.93 2.17 10.75
C ASN A 118 9.68 0.68 10.51
N LEU A 119 10.63 0.03 9.83
CA LEU A 119 10.44 -1.29 9.21
C LEU A 119 11.43 -2.32 9.75
N GLY A 120 10.89 -3.47 10.14
CA GLY A 120 11.67 -4.67 10.42
C GLY A 120 11.12 -5.89 9.69
N SER A 121 11.92 -6.95 9.55
CA SER A 121 11.44 -8.21 8.98
C SER A 121 11.89 -9.42 9.80
N ILE A 122 11.03 -10.43 9.86
CA ILE A 122 11.33 -11.72 10.50
C ILE A 122 11.54 -12.76 9.41
N ASN A 123 12.67 -13.46 9.47
CA ASN A 123 12.94 -14.60 8.58
C ASN A 123 12.17 -15.84 9.06
N LEU A 124 11.05 -16.12 8.40
CA LEU A 124 10.17 -17.24 8.75
C LEU A 124 10.81 -18.63 8.55
N ALA A 125 11.86 -18.74 7.72
CA ALA A 125 12.53 -20.02 7.50
C ALA A 125 13.21 -20.56 8.78
N HIS A 126 13.56 -19.67 9.73
CA HIS A 126 14.11 -20.06 11.04
C HIS A 126 13.04 -20.25 12.12
N MET A 127 11.76 -20.12 11.77
CA MET A 127 10.61 -20.24 12.68
C MET A 127 9.86 -21.56 12.47
N VAL A 128 10.60 -22.60 12.06
CA VAL A 128 10.08 -23.94 11.79
C VAL A 128 10.82 -24.92 12.71
N LYS A 129 10.08 -25.86 13.29
CA LYS A 129 10.58 -27.00 14.05
C LYS A 129 10.04 -28.30 13.46
N GLU A 130 10.71 -29.40 13.75
CA GLU A 130 10.31 -30.73 13.33
C GLU A 130 9.96 -31.55 14.58
N GLU A 131 8.77 -32.16 14.58
CA GLU A 131 8.33 -33.09 15.62
C GLU A 131 7.69 -34.29 14.92
N GLU A 132 8.12 -35.51 15.27
CA GLU A 132 7.63 -36.76 14.66
C GLU A 132 7.78 -36.79 13.12
N GLY A 133 8.84 -36.17 12.58
CA GLY A 133 9.07 -36.04 11.13
C GLY A 133 8.18 -35.00 10.43
N ILE A 134 7.31 -34.30 11.17
CA ILE A 134 6.40 -33.28 10.63
C ILE A 134 6.97 -31.89 10.91
N LYS A 135 7.19 -31.12 9.84
CA LYS A 135 7.61 -29.71 9.93
C LYS A 135 6.42 -28.83 10.28
N LYS A 136 6.52 -28.12 11.41
CA LYS A 136 5.50 -27.16 11.86
C LYS A 136 6.12 -25.83 12.27
N VAL A 137 5.29 -24.80 12.32
CA VAL A 137 5.73 -23.47 12.78
C VAL A 137 6.06 -23.55 14.27
N ASP A 138 7.23 -23.03 14.63
CA ASP A 138 7.63 -22.84 16.03
C ASP A 138 7.02 -21.52 16.54
N TYR A 139 5.78 -21.59 17.02
CA TYR A 139 5.04 -20.43 17.52
C TYR A 139 5.66 -19.82 18.77
N ASP A 140 6.29 -20.60 19.64
CA ASP A 140 6.94 -20.10 20.85
C ASP A 140 8.18 -19.28 20.51
N LYS A 141 9.02 -19.78 19.60
CA LYS A 141 10.16 -19.02 19.08
C LYS A 141 9.70 -17.79 18.32
N LEU A 142 8.68 -17.93 17.47
CA LEU A 142 8.13 -16.78 16.73
C LEU A 142 7.61 -15.71 17.69
N LYS A 143 6.88 -16.07 18.75
CA LYS A 143 6.38 -15.15 19.78
C LYS A 143 7.52 -14.38 20.42
N ARG A 144 8.58 -15.07 20.89
CA ARG A 144 9.76 -14.41 21.50
C ARG A 144 10.41 -13.41 20.54
N ILE A 145 10.69 -13.82 19.31
CA ILE A 145 11.30 -12.95 18.29
C ILE A 145 10.38 -11.78 17.93
N VAL A 146 9.06 -12.00 17.87
CA VAL A 146 8.09 -10.93 17.69
C VAL A 146 8.08 -9.96 18.88
N HIS A 147 8.29 -10.37 20.11
CA HIS A 147 8.35 -9.40 21.21
C HIS A 147 9.65 -8.57 21.14
N THR A 148 10.80 -9.24 20.97
CA THR A 148 12.10 -8.56 20.89
C THR A 148 12.15 -7.56 19.74
N ALA A 149 11.71 -7.93 18.54
CA ALA A 149 11.76 -7.01 17.42
C ALA A 149 10.71 -5.89 17.51
N VAL A 150 9.68 -5.98 18.38
CA VAL A 150 8.74 -4.85 18.58
C VAL A 150 9.48 -3.81 19.41
N ARG A 151 10.05 -4.24 20.54
CA ARG A 151 10.86 -3.37 21.39
C ARG A 151 12.03 -2.73 20.63
N PHE A 152 12.78 -3.53 19.85
CA PHE A 152 13.88 -3.01 19.05
C PHE A 152 13.43 -1.92 18.06
N LEU A 153 12.32 -2.13 17.35
CA LEU A 153 11.79 -1.10 16.46
C LEU A 153 11.32 0.13 17.25
N ASP A 154 10.78 -0.05 18.44
CA ASP A 154 10.33 1.05 19.28
C ASP A 154 11.52 1.95 19.68
N ASP A 155 12.62 1.33 20.10
CA ASP A 155 13.88 2.03 20.40
C ASP A 155 14.45 2.76 19.17
N VAL A 156 14.27 2.20 17.96
CA VAL A 156 14.70 2.86 16.71
C VAL A 156 13.99 4.19 16.48
N ILE A 157 12.74 4.37 16.92
CA ILE A 157 12.01 5.64 16.78
C ILE A 157 12.74 6.75 17.55
N ASP A 158 13.22 6.45 18.75
CA ASP A 158 13.88 7.43 19.60
C ASP A 158 15.30 7.75 19.13
N MET A 159 16.00 6.74 18.59
CA MET A 159 17.37 6.84 18.06
C MET A 159 17.45 7.45 16.66
N SER A 160 16.35 7.43 15.90
CA SER A 160 16.32 7.92 14.52
C SER A 160 16.52 9.43 14.43
N ARG A 161 17.32 9.86 13.45
CA ARG A 161 17.46 11.29 13.09
C ARG A 161 16.49 11.60 11.96
N TYR A 162 15.49 12.42 12.26
CA TYR A 162 14.48 12.82 11.28
C TYR A 162 14.88 14.11 10.55
N PRO A 163 14.68 14.20 9.23
CA PRO A 163 15.10 15.36 8.44
C PRO A 163 14.26 16.61 8.72
N LEU A 164 13.01 16.45 9.20
CA LEU A 164 12.11 17.54 9.54
C LEU A 164 11.56 17.36 10.96
N GLY A 165 11.48 18.46 11.71
CA GLY A 165 10.91 18.46 13.07
C GLY A 165 9.46 17.99 13.12
N LYS A 166 8.67 18.25 12.05
CA LYS A 166 7.30 17.74 11.91
C LYS A 166 7.26 16.20 11.86
N ILE A 167 8.20 15.58 11.15
CA ILE A 167 8.30 14.11 11.06
C ILE A 167 8.68 13.54 12.42
N MET A 168 9.65 14.15 13.11
CA MET A 168 10.05 13.75 14.45
C MET A 168 8.87 13.79 15.43
N LYS A 169 8.09 14.87 15.42
CA LYS A 169 6.91 15.04 16.28
C LYS A 169 5.87 13.95 16.00
N MET A 170 5.56 13.71 14.73
CA MET A 170 4.59 12.68 14.33
C MET A 170 5.08 11.27 14.70
N ALA A 171 6.32 10.92 14.34
CA ALA A 171 6.88 9.60 14.59
C ALA A 171 6.93 9.26 16.10
N ARG A 172 7.33 10.21 16.95
CA ARG A 172 7.33 10.02 18.41
C ARG A 172 5.93 10.01 19.02
N GLY A 173 4.99 10.75 18.43
CA GLY A 173 3.60 10.82 18.90
C GLY A 173 2.81 9.56 18.59
N THR A 174 2.90 9.03 17.38
CA THR A 174 2.12 7.84 16.96
C THR A 174 2.86 6.53 17.18
N ARG A 175 4.19 6.57 17.30
CA ARG A 175 5.09 5.41 17.44
C ARG A 175 4.77 4.26 16.47
N LYS A 176 4.32 4.58 15.26
CA LYS A 176 3.96 3.56 14.27
C LYS A 176 5.19 2.75 13.86
N MET A 177 5.04 1.43 13.92
CA MET A 177 6.05 0.45 13.53
C MET A 177 5.40 -0.67 12.74
N ARG A 178 6.13 -1.25 11.79
CA ARG A 178 5.66 -2.42 11.06
C ARG A 178 6.70 -3.51 10.97
N LYS A 179 6.23 -4.75 11.22
CA LYS A 179 6.97 -5.97 10.92
C LYS A 179 6.45 -6.60 9.63
N LYS A 180 7.33 -6.72 8.64
CA LYS A 180 7.06 -7.55 7.45
C LYS A 180 7.43 -9.00 7.76
N LYS A 181 6.49 -9.93 7.54
CA LYS A 181 6.79 -11.36 7.47
C LYS A 181 7.47 -11.63 6.13
N HIS A 182 8.76 -11.95 6.13
CA HIS A 182 9.47 -12.27 4.90
C HIS A 182 9.31 -13.77 4.62
N LYS A 183 8.44 -14.12 3.67
CA LYS A 183 8.40 -15.48 3.10
C LYS A 183 9.42 -15.48 1.95
N LYS A 184 10.65 -15.95 2.20
CA LYS A 184 11.57 -16.28 1.11
C LYS A 184 10.88 -17.35 0.25
N MET A 185 10.28 -16.96 -0.86
CA MET A 185 9.93 -17.90 -1.92
C MET A 185 11.25 -18.45 -2.46
N LEU A 186 11.54 -19.71 -2.14
CA LEU A 186 12.50 -20.51 -2.87
C LEU A 186 11.99 -20.69 -4.31
N LYS A 187 12.14 -19.67 -5.15
CA LYS A 187 12.10 -19.81 -6.61
C LYS A 187 13.55 -19.95 -7.09
N LYS A 188 14.07 -21.18 -7.10
CA LYS A 188 15.15 -21.57 -8.02
C LYS A 188 14.91 -23.00 -8.53
N THR A 189 15.04 -23.13 -9.85
CA THR A 189 15.29 -24.34 -10.64
C THR A 189 14.18 -25.39 -10.75
N ARG A 190 13.18 -25.16 -11.63
CA ARG A 190 12.54 -26.27 -12.37
C ARG A 190 12.03 -25.94 -13.78
N TRP A 191 12.20 -24.71 -14.28
CA TRP A 191 11.59 -24.27 -15.55
C TRP A 191 12.58 -24.02 -16.71
N GLN A 192 13.79 -24.58 -16.66
CA GLN A 192 14.78 -24.46 -17.77
C GLN A 192 15.31 -25.80 -18.29
N ARG A 193 14.62 -26.92 -18.02
CA ARG A 193 15.02 -28.26 -18.53
C ARG A 193 13.93 -28.98 -19.34
N ARG A 194 13.01 -28.24 -19.95
CA ARG A 194 12.14 -28.76 -21.01
C ARG A 194 12.32 -27.83 -22.20
N ASN A 195 12.96 -28.35 -23.25
CA ASN A 195 13.40 -27.72 -24.51
C ASN A 195 14.92 -27.52 -24.60
N LYS A 196 15.64 -28.64 -24.60
CA LYS A 196 16.79 -28.96 -25.45
C LYS A 196 16.94 -30.47 -25.47
#